data_AF-A0A952SFW0-F1
#
_entry.id   AF-A0A952SFW0-F1
#
_cell.length_a   1.000
_cell.length_b   1.000
_cell.length_c   1.000
_cell.angle_alpha   90.00
_cell.angle_beta   90.00
_cell.angle_gamma   90.00
#
_symmetry.space_group_name_H-M   'P 1'
#
loop_
_entity.id
_entity.type
_entity.pdbx_description
1 polymer ?
#
loop_
_entity_poly.entity_id
_entity_poly.type
_entity_poly.pdbx_seq_one_letter_code
_entity_poly.pdbx_strand_id
1 'polypeptide(L)'
;MLTRLFFCISIFLVPLSSSYAQISYPSNSADQIKARIADLNPPDKGLPDNEFNLVDERRLVDQEISQLRSSTQQSIDSSKLVELIARAKATVSKAFQDISAVDCTKLTDARFSLHYSIRDSMSQVQQVLRGMLNTEYEPDPFLNAPWNDSRFTDAAYCANWKKFVGDGQNQSRMLEYFDKVKSKVTDNAKVASETKTNASVLLDLLQKRKDAIEKKQVAQSTKTELSDKLWIIIGLIGFFSISAILAVKLFSETIQVEWVASGQVIQFVTVMILLSVIMALGLAGILKENTLGTLLGGIGGYVLAQGVGRAAAREVSRGAQPSKP
;
A
#
# COMPACT_ATOMS: atom_id res chain seq x y z
N MET A 1 -35.99 44.98 40.60
CA MET A 1 -35.83 43.74 39.80
C MET A 1 -34.94 44.03 38.59
N LEU A 2 -33.79 44.68 38.78
CA LEU A 2 -32.45 44.08 38.80
C LEU A 2 -32.35 42.57 39.00
N THR A 3 -32.12 41.82 37.92
CA THR A 3 -31.16 40.71 37.77
C THR A 3 -31.38 40.07 36.39
N ARG A 4 -30.29 39.67 35.72
CA ARG A 4 -30.21 39.00 34.39
C ARG A 4 -29.80 39.90 33.21
N LEU A 5 -28.57 40.41 33.23
CA LEU A 5 -27.87 40.77 31.99
C LEU A 5 -26.33 40.77 32.19
N PHE A 6 -25.75 39.63 32.58
CA PHE A 6 -24.30 39.47 32.66
C PHE A 6 -23.93 38.00 32.48
N PHE A 7 -23.95 37.49 31.26
CA PHE A 7 -23.33 36.21 30.91
C PHE A 7 -23.30 36.07 29.39
N CYS A 8 -22.29 36.63 28.70
CA CYS A 8 -21.97 36.27 27.30
C CYS A 8 -20.65 36.86 26.77
N ILE A 9 -19.61 36.99 27.60
CA ILE A 9 -18.25 37.26 27.08
C ILE A 9 -17.28 36.33 27.82
N SER A 10 -17.24 35.08 27.36
CA SER A 10 -16.21 34.10 27.73
C SER A 10 -15.54 33.67 26.44
N ILE A 11 -14.57 34.49 26.01
CA ILE A 11 -13.23 34.04 25.67
C ILE A 11 -13.21 32.71 24.90
N PHE A 12 -13.29 32.81 23.56
CA PHE A 12 -12.66 31.84 22.66
C PHE A 12 -11.13 32.04 22.74
N LEU A 13 -10.52 31.70 23.88
CA LEU A 13 -9.12 31.27 23.86
C LEU A 13 -9.18 29.82 23.41
N VAL A 14 -8.99 29.59 22.11
CA VAL A 14 -8.59 28.28 21.63
C VAL A 14 -7.20 28.05 22.23
N PRO A 15 -7.00 27.09 23.16
CA PRO A 15 -5.64 26.71 23.47
C PRO A 15 -5.10 26.05 22.20
N LEU A 16 -4.16 26.72 21.55
CA LEU A 16 -3.14 26.10 20.71
C LEU A 16 -2.23 25.22 21.59
N SER A 17 -2.82 24.34 22.42
CA SER A 17 -2.12 23.28 23.11
C SER A 17 -1.88 22.19 22.08
N SER A 18 -0.86 22.45 21.27
CA SER A 18 0.15 21.54 20.77
C SER A 18 0.09 20.14 21.42
N SER A 19 -0.83 19.32 20.95
CA SER A 19 -0.77 17.87 21.12
C SER A 19 0.19 17.35 20.06
N TYR A 20 1.48 17.66 20.22
CA TYR A 20 2.52 16.90 19.53
C TYR A 20 2.59 15.55 20.23
N ALA A 21 1.73 14.63 19.78
CA ALA A 21 1.95 13.23 20.05
C ALA A 21 3.37 12.92 19.58
N GLN A 22 4.25 12.55 20.51
CA GLN A 22 5.51 11.93 20.15
C GLN A 22 5.15 10.57 19.56
N ILE A 23 4.94 10.56 18.24
CA ILE A 23 4.80 9.33 17.49
C ILE A 23 6.22 8.76 17.40
N SER A 24 6.55 7.90 18.36
CA SER A 24 7.68 6.98 18.26
C SER A 24 7.31 5.93 17.21
N TYR A 25 7.41 6.34 15.94
CA TYR A 25 7.51 5.40 14.84
C TYR A 25 8.77 4.56 15.09
N PRO A 26 8.74 3.22 15.07
CA PRO A 26 9.91 2.51 14.59
C PRO A 26 10.14 3.08 13.19
N SER A 27 11.20 3.87 13.01
CA SER A 27 11.46 4.51 11.75
C SER A 27 11.61 3.40 10.72
N ASN A 28 10.59 3.27 9.86
CA ASN A 28 10.72 2.58 8.58
C ASN A 28 11.77 3.37 7.82
N SER A 29 13.05 3.09 8.10
CA SER A 29 14.15 3.74 7.43
C SER A 29 13.99 3.46 5.93
N ALA A 30 14.47 4.37 5.10
CA ALA A 30 14.40 4.20 3.66
C ALA A 30 14.92 2.80 3.22
N ASP A 31 15.87 2.25 3.96
CA ASP A 31 16.43 0.92 3.74
C ASP A 31 15.45 -0.22 4.10
N GLN A 32 14.69 -0.11 5.18
CA GLN A 32 13.65 -1.09 5.52
C GLN A 32 12.56 -1.13 4.45
N ILE A 33 12.13 0.03 3.94
CA ILE A 33 11.13 0.09 2.85
C ILE A 33 11.70 -0.56 1.58
N LYS A 34 12.97 -0.29 1.23
CA LYS A 34 13.63 -0.90 0.08
C LYS A 34 13.77 -2.42 0.21
N ALA A 35 14.16 -2.91 1.40
CA ALA A 35 14.24 -4.33 1.68
C ALA A 35 12.87 -5.00 1.53
N ARG A 36 11.83 -4.37 2.10
CA ARG A 36 10.45 -4.87 1.98
C ARG A 36 9.95 -4.89 0.53
N ILE A 37 10.28 -3.89 -0.28
CA ILE A 37 9.99 -3.87 -1.73
C ILE A 37 10.65 -5.07 -2.42
N ALA A 38 11.92 -5.37 -2.09
CA ALA A 38 12.64 -6.49 -2.69
C ALA A 38 12.04 -7.85 -2.31
N ASP A 39 11.58 -8.00 -1.06
CA ASP A 39 10.93 -9.21 -0.57
C ASP A 39 9.58 -9.47 -1.24
N LEU A 40 8.83 -8.40 -1.52
CA LEU A 40 7.50 -8.45 -2.12
C LEU A 40 7.53 -8.50 -3.66
N ASN A 41 8.69 -8.62 -4.30
CA ASN A 41 8.80 -8.70 -5.75
C ASN A 41 9.27 -10.10 -6.21
N PRO A 42 8.44 -10.88 -6.92
CA PRO A 42 7.05 -10.58 -7.33
C PRO A 42 6.04 -10.70 -6.17
N PRO A 43 4.84 -10.09 -6.28
CA PRO A 43 3.88 -9.96 -5.17
C PRO A 43 3.34 -11.30 -4.64
N ASP A 44 3.34 -12.34 -5.48
CA ASP A 44 2.91 -13.71 -5.17
C ASP A 44 4.03 -14.58 -4.56
N LYS A 45 5.26 -14.09 -4.51
CA LYS A 45 6.40 -14.82 -3.95
C LYS A 45 6.16 -15.15 -2.48
N GLY A 46 6.31 -16.43 -2.16
CA GLY A 46 6.23 -16.93 -0.78
C GLY A 46 4.83 -16.87 -0.16
N LEU A 47 3.76 -16.78 -0.96
CA LEU A 47 2.40 -16.85 -0.43
C LEU A 47 2.12 -18.24 0.18
N PRO A 48 1.60 -18.32 1.42
CA PRO A 48 1.27 -19.59 2.06
C PRO A 48 0.30 -20.44 1.24
N ASP A 49 0.42 -21.76 1.32
CA ASP A 49 -0.54 -22.70 0.69
C ASP A 49 -1.69 -23.08 1.62
N ASN A 50 -1.60 -22.77 2.91
CA ASN A 50 -2.67 -23.04 3.87
C ASN A 50 -3.63 -21.85 3.95
N GLU A 51 -4.94 -22.11 3.92
CA GLU A 51 -6.00 -21.10 3.96
C GLU A 51 -5.93 -20.21 5.20
N PHE A 52 -5.69 -20.78 6.39
CA PHE A 52 -5.55 -20.03 7.64
C PHE A 52 -4.37 -19.05 7.56
N ASN A 53 -3.23 -19.50 7.05
CA ASN A 53 -2.05 -18.65 6.88
C ASN A 53 -2.28 -17.54 5.84
N LEU A 54 -3.10 -17.78 4.81
CA LEU A 54 -3.48 -16.74 3.84
C LEU A 54 -4.38 -15.67 4.45
N VAL A 55 -5.31 -16.05 5.32
CA VAL A 55 -6.16 -15.10 6.05
C VAL A 55 -5.31 -14.22 6.98
N ASP A 56 -4.37 -14.82 7.71
CA ASP A 56 -3.46 -14.08 8.57
C ASP A 56 -2.54 -13.15 7.78
N GLU A 57 -1.96 -13.63 6.67
CA GLU A 57 -1.15 -12.79 5.77
C GLU A 57 -1.96 -11.61 5.22
N ARG A 58 -3.23 -11.82 4.81
CA ARG A 58 -4.12 -10.74 4.36
C ARG A 58 -4.30 -9.67 5.43
N ARG A 59 -4.54 -10.09 6.69
CA ARG A 59 -4.68 -9.19 7.83
C ARG A 59 -3.40 -8.39 8.09
N LEU A 60 -2.24 -9.02 7.99
CA LEU A 60 -0.94 -8.36 8.15
C LEU A 60 -0.71 -7.33 7.03
N VAL A 61 -0.97 -7.70 5.78
CA VAL A 61 -0.86 -6.79 4.62
C VAL A 61 -1.80 -5.59 4.77
N ASP A 62 -3.05 -5.79 5.22
CA ASP A 62 -4.00 -4.71 5.45
C ASP A 62 -3.54 -3.76 6.58
N GLN A 63 -2.97 -4.30 7.66
CA GLN A 63 -2.37 -3.50 8.73
C GLN A 63 -1.19 -2.67 8.21
N GLU A 64 -0.30 -3.26 7.42
CA GLU A 64 0.86 -2.60 6.82
C GLU A 64 0.42 -1.48 5.86
N ILE A 65 -0.59 -1.72 5.01
CA ILE A 65 -1.19 -0.71 4.13
C ILE A 65 -1.74 0.46 4.95
N SER A 66 -2.48 0.19 6.04
CA SER A 66 -3.04 1.23 6.89
C SER A 66 -1.96 2.09 7.56
N GLN A 67 -0.87 1.47 8.03
CA GLN A 67 0.27 2.16 8.63
C GLN A 67 1.07 3.00 7.62
N LEU A 68 1.26 2.49 6.39
CA LEU A 68 1.92 3.23 5.32
C LEU A 68 1.10 4.43 4.86
N ARG A 69 -0.23 4.30 4.78
CA ARG A 69 -1.13 5.41 4.42
C ARG A 69 -1.09 6.53 5.46
N SER A 70 -1.17 6.18 6.75
CA SER A 70 -1.14 7.19 7.83
C SER A 70 0.19 7.94 7.88
N SER A 71 1.32 7.23 7.74
CA SER A 71 2.65 7.85 7.73
C SER A 71 2.89 8.73 6.49
N THR A 72 2.41 8.31 5.32
CA THR A 72 2.55 9.10 4.07
C THR A 72 1.75 10.40 4.12
N GLN A 73 0.57 10.38 4.76
CA GLN A 73 -0.33 11.52 4.83
C GLN A 73 0.13 12.61 5.82
N GLN A 74 0.96 12.26 6.80
CA GLN A 74 1.50 13.20 7.79
C GLN A 74 2.76 13.96 7.30
N SER A 75 3.17 13.81 6.04
CA SER A 75 4.35 14.51 5.52
C SER A 75 4.14 16.03 5.53
N ILE A 76 4.91 16.73 6.37
CA ILE A 76 4.96 18.20 6.40
C ILE A 76 5.48 18.67 5.04
N ASP A 77 4.86 19.72 4.50
CA ASP A 77 5.29 20.35 3.27
C ASP A 77 6.62 21.09 3.48
N SER A 78 7.73 20.37 3.27
CA SER A 78 9.08 20.89 3.47
C SER A 78 9.38 22.14 2.63
N SER A 79 8.67 22.34 1.51
CA SER A 79 8.85 23.54 0.68
C SER A 79 8.44 24.81 1.44
N LYS A 80 7.32 24.76 2.18
CA LYS A 80 6.86 25.86 3.04
C LYS A 80 7.83 26.15 4.17
N LEU A 81 8.49 25.13 4.70
CA LEU A 81 9.49 25.27 5.76
C LEU A 81 10.76 25.95 5.25
N VAL A 82 11.24 25.55 4.07
CA VAL A 82 12.37 26.21 3.39
C VAL A 82 12.05 27.68 3.11
N GLU A 83 10.84 27.98 2.65
CA GLU A 83 10.38 29.35 2.43
C GLU A 83 10.32 30.16 3.73
N LEU A 84 9.77 29.57 4.80
CA LEU A 84 9.72 30.19 6.13
C LEU A 84 11.12 30.55 6.64
N ILE A 85 12.09 29.64 6.51
CA ILE A 85 13.48 29.88 6.93
C ILE A 85 14.10 31.01 6.09
N ALA A 86 13.87 31.02 4.78
CA ALA A 86 14.37 32.07 3.89
C ALA A 86 13.77 33.45 4.24
N ARG A 87 12.46 33.49 4.55
CA ARG A 87 11.77 34.72 5.00
C ARG A 87 12.27 35.19 6.36
N ALA A 88 12.51 34.27 7.29
CA ALA A 88 13.09 34.56 8.59
C ALA A 88 14.49 35.17 8.45
N LYS A 89 15.35 34.57 7.61
CA LYS A 89 16.68 35.11 7.29
C LYS A 89 16.61 36.54 6.72
N ALA A 90 15.72 36.77 5.76
CA ALA A 90 15.53 38.10 5.17
C ALA A 90 15.05 39.13 6.20
N THR A 91 14.14 38.73 7.09
CA THR A 91 13.62 39.58 8.18
C THR A 91 14.73 39.94 9.16
N VAL A 92 15.55 38.97 9.58
CA VAL A 92 16.70 39.21 10.47
C VAL A 92 17.73 40.11 9.81
N SER A 93 18.07 39.86 8.54
CA SER A 93 19.02 40.69 7.78
C SER A 93 18.54 42.14 7.68
N LYS A 94 17.25 42.36 7.39
CA LYS A 94 16.65 43.69 7.40
C LYS A 94 16.69 44.33 8.78
N ALA A 95 16.34 43.58 9.83
CA ALA A 95 16.39 44.08 11.20
C ALA A 95 17.80 44.51 11.62
N PHE A 96 18.86 43.82 11.18
CA PHE A 96 20.24 44.24 11.41
C PHE A 96 20.53 45.60 10.76
N GLN A 97 20.08 45.81 9.52
CA GLN A 97 20.22 47.09 8.81
C GLN A 97 19.46 48.19 9.56
N ASP A 98 18.20 47.94 9.91
CA ASP A 98 17.35 48.90 10.61
C ASP A 98 17.97 49.29 11.97
N ILE A 99 18.42 48.32 12.78
CA ILE A 99 19.08 48.58 14.09
C ILE A 99 20.37 49.39 13.92
N SER A 100 21.16 49.09 12.88
CA SER A 100 22.40 49.83 12.61
C SER A 100 22.14 51.30 12.27
N ALA A 101 20.99 51.60 11.65
CA ALA A 101 20.58 52.95 11.26
C ALA A 101 19.95 53.77 12.41
N VAL A 102 19.46 53.13 13.47
CA VAL A 102 18.84 53.83 14.60
C VAL A 102 19.84 54.71 15.35
N ASP A 103 19.43 55.93 15.64
CA ASP A 103 20.10 56.84 16.57
C ASP A 103 19.60 56.59 18.00
N CYS A 104 20.34 55.76 18.75
CA CYS A 104 19.93 55.34 20.10
C CYS A 104 19.83 56.49 21.10
N THR A 105 20.43 57.66 20.82
CA THR A 105 20.39 58.82 21.72
C THR A 105 19.04 59.55 21.69
N LYS A 106 18.26 59.35 20.62
CA LYS A 106 16.96 60.00 20.42
C LYS A 106 15.77 59.18 20.93
N LEU A 107 16.02 58.03 21.56
CA LEU A 107 15.01 57.21 22.19
C LEU A 107 14.69 57.77 23.59
N THR A 108 13.99 58.91 23.66
CA THR A 108 13.65 59.52 24.96
C THR A 108 12.44 58.86 25.61
N ASP A 109 11.44 58.41 24.83
CA ASP A 109 10.21 57.78 25.37
C ASP A 109 9.67 56.60 24.52
N ALA A 110 10.28 56.31 23.37
CA ALA A 110 9.85 55.22 22.49
C ALA A 110 10.55 53.91 22.84
N ARG A 111 9.77 52.85 23.10
CA ARG A 111 10.28 51.51 23.39
C ARG A 111 11.06 50.95 22.21
N PHE A 112 12.30 50.50 22.43
CA PHE A 112 13.10 49.89 21.37
C PHE A 112 12.57 48.48 21.02
N SER A 113 11.88 48.35 19.89
CA SER A 113 11.14 47.13 19.52
C SER A 113 11.74 46.32 18.36
N LEU A 114 12.75 46.85 17.66
CA LEU A 114 13.30 46.20 16.46
C LEU A 114 13.86 44.79 16.72
N HIS A 115 14.41 44.56 17.91
CA HIS A 115 14.91 43.25 18.34
C HIS A 115 13.83 42.15 18.39
N TYR A 116 12.55 42.52 18.54
CA TYR A 116 11.45 41.55 18.55
C TYR A 116 11.31 40.82 17.22
N SER A 117 11.56 41.50 16.09
CA SER A 117 11.50 40.86 14.77
C SER A 117 12.55 39.75 14.62
N ILE A 118 13.75 39.95 15.20
CA ILE A 118 14.82 38.94 15.24
C ILE A 118 14.39 37.78 16.14
N ARG A 119 13.93 38.08 17.35
CA ARG A 119 13.48 37.07 18.33
C ARG A 119 12.37 36.20 17.78
N ASP A 120 11.37 36.80 17.15
CA ASP A 120 10.18 36.11 16.66
C ASP A 120 10.53 35.24 15.43
N SER A 121 11.34 35.77 14.51
CA SER A 121 11.88 34.99 13.38
C SER A 121 12.68 33.78 13.84
N MET A 122 13.47 33.95 14.90
CA MET A 122 14.23 32.87 15.51
C MET A 122 13.37 31.83 16.21
N SER A 123 12.37 32.28 16.99
CA SER A 123 11.43 31.38 17.65
C SER A 123 10.71 30.50 16.63
N GLN A 124 10.29 31.06 15.50
CA GLN A 124 9.66 30.30 14.41
C GLN A 124 10.59 29.24 13.84
N VAL A 125 11.86 29.58 13.55
CA VAL A 125 12.83 28.60 13.04
C VAL A 125 13.16 27.53 14.08
N GLN A 126 13.31 27.89 15.34
CA GLN A 126 13.57 26.92 16.42
C GLN A 126 12.39 25.95 16.63
N GLN A 127 11.14 26.41 16.52
CA GLN A 127 9.96 25.53 16.58
C GLN A 127 9.96 24.52 15.43
N VAL A 128 10.29 24.98 14.22
CA VAL A 128 10.44 24.14 13.02
C VAL A 128 11.52 23.08 13.21
N LEU A 129 12.66 23.46 13.79
CA LEU A 129 13.78 22.56 14.05
C LEU A 129 13.44 21.48 15.09
N ARG A 130 12.79 21.84 16.21
CA ARG A 130 12.40 20.88 17.26
C ARG A 130 11.48 19.77 16.74
N GLY A 131 10.65 20.07 15.74
CA GLY A 131 9.72 19.09 15.17
C GLY A 131 10.36 18.15 14.14
N MET A 132 11.46 18.55 13.49
CA MET A 132 12.02 17.80 12.35
C MET A 132 13.38 17.18 12.60
N LEU A 133 14.18 17.78 13.47
CA LEU A 133 15.56 17.41 13.64
C LEU A 133 15.74 16.81 15.04
N ASN A 134 16.00 15.50 15.08
CA ASN A 134 16.76 14.87 16.17
C ASN A 134 18.23 15.34 16.13
N THR A 135 18.47 16.62 15.87
CA THR A 135 19.83 17.13 15.79
C THR A 135 20.43 17.14 17.17
N GLU A 136 21.62 16.54 17.24
CA GLU A 136 22.63 16.89 18.24
C GLU A 136 22.66 18.42 18.41
N TYR A 137 22.71 18.83 19.67
CA TYR A 137 22.53 20.19 20.13
C TYR A 137 23.52 21.14 19.42
N GLU A 138 23.10 21.79 18.33
CA GLU A 138 23.91 22.85 17.76
C GLU A 138 23.88 24.05 18.70
N PRO A 139 25.06 24.61 19.05
CA PRO A 139 25.11 25.75 19.94
C PRO A 139 24.30 26.90 19.34
N ASP A 140 23.39 27.45 20.14
CA ASP A 140 22.55 28.58 19.75
C ASP A 140 23.46 29.76 19.35
N PRO A 141 23.47 30.18 18.07
CA PRO A 141 24.34 31.27 17.63
C PRO A 141 23.94 32.61 18.25
N PHE A 142 22.80 32.66 18.95
CA PHE A 142 22.29 33.82 19.66
C PHE A 142 22.52 33.76 21.17
N LEU A 143 23.31 32.81 21.68
CA LEU A 143 23.60 32.69 23.11
C LEU A 143 24.13 34.01 23.72
N ASN A 144 24.87 34.79 22.92
CA ASN A 144 25.46 36.07 23.34
C ASN A 144 24.63 37.30 22.94
N ALA A 145 23.45 37.11 22.33
CA ALA A 145 22.62 38.25 21.95
C ALA A 145 21.95 38.86 23.20
N PRO A 146 21.79 40.20 23.25
CA PRO A 146 21.23 40.88 24.41
C PRO A 146 19.70 40.71 24.47
N TRP A 147 19.20 39.50 24.70
CA TRP A 147 17.78 39.16 24.51
C TRP A 147 16.79 39.82 25.46
N ASN A 148 17.20 40.10 26.69
CA ASN A 148 16.33 40.73 27.67
C ASN A 148 17.14 41.14 28.91
N ASP A 149 17.94 42.20 28.80
CA ASP A 149 18.58 42.75 29.99
C ASP A 149 17.74 43.91 30.51
N SER A 150 16.78 43.55 31.35
CA SER A 150 15.84 44.45 32.04
C SER A 150 16.50 45.56 32.85
N ARG A 151 17.83 45.51 33.02
CA ARG A 151 18.60 46.50 33.75
C ARG A 151 18.96 47.73 32.88
N PHE A 152 18.72 47.68 31.58
CA PHE A 152 19.05 48.80 30.68
C PHE A 152 17.85 49.70 30.38
N THR A 153 18.10 50.99 30.25
CA THR A 153 17.18 51.93 29.59
C THR A 153 17.04 51.57 28.10
N ASP A 154 15.96 51.95 27.44
CA ASP A 154 15.75 51.68 26.01
C ASP A 154 16.93 52.16 25.14
N ALA A 155 17.51 53.31 25.47
CA ALA A 155 18.71 53.84 24.80
C ALA A 155 19.95 52.96 25.00
N ALA A 156 20.22 52.50 26.23
CA ALA A 156 21.34 51.61 26.52
C ALA A 156 21.14 50.23 25.88
N TYR A 157 19.89 49.74 25.86
CA TYR A 157 19.52 48.48 25.23
C TYR A 157 19.69 48.54 23.70
N CYS A 158 19.26 49.63 23.07
CA CYS A 158 19.53 49.93 21.66
C CYS A 158 21.03 49.95 21.37
N ALA A 159 21.84 50.62 22.21
CA ALA A 159 23.29 50.70 22.02
C ALA A 159 23.97 49.32 22.09
N ASN A 160 23.53 48.46 23.00
CA ASN A 160 24.02 47.08 23.11
C ASN A 160 23.66 46.25 21.87
N TRP A 161 22.41 46.33 21.40
CA TRP A 161 22.00 45.69 20.15
C TRP A 161 22.80 46.24 18.96
N LYS A 162 22.99 47.55 18.87
CA LYS A 162 23.78 48.19 17.81
C LYS A 162 25.23 47.73 17.80
N LYS A 163 25.86 47.58 18.98
CA LYS A 163 27.20 47.00 19.11
C LYS A 163 27.23 45.53 18.68
N PHE A 164 26.24 44.76 19.13
CA PHE A 164 26.13 43.34 18.83
C PHE A 164 25.97 43.08 17.33
N VAL A 165 25.03 43.79 16.67
CA VAL A 165 24.84 43.69 15.22
C VAL A 165 25.95 44.40 14.45
N GLY A 166 26.63 45.40 15.02
CA GLY A 166 27.76 46.07 14.36
C GLY A 166 29.00 45.18 14.22
N ASP A 167 29.06 44.10 15.02
CA ASP A 167 30.07 43.06 14.88
C ASP A 167 29.74 42.15 13.68
N GLY A 168 30.49 42.32 12.59
CA GLY A 168 30.33 41.54 11.36
C GLY A 168 30.45 40.03 11.58
N GLN A 169 31.20 39.57 12.60
CA GLN A 169 31.29 38.16 12.92
C GLN A 169 29.97 37.63 13.49
N ASN A 170 29.29 38.40 14.33
CA ASN A 170 27.97 38.01 14.88
C ASN A 170 26.91 37.99 13.78
N GLN A 171 26.89 38.99 12.89
CA GLN A 171 25.98 38.99 11.74
C GLN A 171 26.20 37.77 10.83
N SER A 172 27.46 37.51 10.43
CA SER A 172 27.79 36.40 9.55
C SER A 172 27.37 35.07 10.16
N ARG A 173 27.75 34.83 11.42
CA ARG A 173 27.40 33.59 12.14
C ARG A 173 25.89 33.36 12.21
N MET A 174 25.09 34.42 12.41
CA MET A 174 23.63 34.32 12.45
C MET A 174 23.03 34.00 11.09
N LEU A 175 23.48 34.69 10.04
CA LEU A 175 22.98 34.44 8.69
C LEU A 175 23.40 33.06 8.16
N GLU A 176 24.63 32.63 8.47
CA GLU A 176 25.15 31.29 8.18
C GLU A 176 24.33 30.21 8.89
N TYR A 177 23.86 30.46 10.11
CA TYR A 177 22.97 29.53 10.81
C TYR A 177 21.66 29.29 10.05
N PHE A 178 21.02 30.35 9.54
CA PHE A 178 19.82 30.18 8.70
C PHE A 178 20.11 29.38 7.44
N ASP A 179 21.26 29.61 6.79
CA ASP A 179 21.65 28.85 5.60
C ASP A 179 21.91 27.38 5.93
N LYS A 180 22.58 27.10 7.05
CA LYS A 180 22.82 25.75 7.54
C LYS A 180 21.50 25.03 7.84
N VAL A 181 20.59 25.69 8.55
CA VAL A 181 19.26 25.17 8.87
C VAL A 181 18.46 24.92 7.59
N LYS A 182 18.48 25.86 6.63
CA LYS A 182 17.84 25.71 5.33
C LYS A 182 18.41 24.51 4.56
N SER A 183 19.73 24.33 4.55
CA SER A 183 20.39 23.17 3.92
C SER A 183 19.91 21.87 4.55
N LYS A 184 19.95 21.76 5.88
CA LYS A 184 19.49 20.55 6.59
C LYS A 184 18.02 20.23 6.31
N VAL A 185 17.15 21.25 6.32
CA VAL A 185 15.73 21.06 5.99
C VAL A 185 15.56 20.62 4.53
N THR A 186 16.38 21.12 3.61
CA THR A 186 16.37 20.71 2.19
C THR A 186 16.85 19.28 2.02
N ASP A 187 17.92 18.87 2.71
CA ASP A 187 18.45 17.51 2.67
C ASP A 187 17.44 16.52 3.25
N ASN A 188 16.82 16.86 4.38
CA ASN A 188 15.74 16.05 4.96
C ASN A 188 14.50 16.01 4.07
N ALA A 189 14.17 17.10 3.38
CA ALA A 189 13.08 17.12 2.40
C ALA A 189 13.34 16.15 1.26
N LYS A 190 14.59 16.07 0.79
CA LYS A 190 15.00 15.11 -0.25
C LYS A 190 14.84 13.68 0.25
N VAL A 191 15.37 13.36 1.43
CA VAL A 191 15.23 12.01 2.03
C VAL A 191 13.76 11.65 2.26
N ALA A 192 12.94 12.59 2.75
CA ALA A 192 11.51 12.39 2.95
C ALA A 192 10.77 12.17 1.62
N SER A 193 11.15 12.87 0.55
CA SER A 193 10.59 12.70 -0.80
C SER A 193 10.93 11.34 -1.40
N GLU A 194 12.18 10.89 -1.28
CA GLU A 194 12.60 9.55 -1.68
C GLU A 194 11.86 8.47 -0.88
N THR A 195 11.73 8.67 0.43
CA THR A 195 10.99 7.77 1.33
C THR A 195 9.51 7.70 0.93
N LYS A 196 8.88 8.84 0.61
CA LYS A 196 7.49 8.90 0.12
C LYS A 196 7.32 8.17 -1.20
N THR A 197 8.27 8.32 -2.12
CA THR A 197 8.27 7.61 -3.40
C THR A 197 8.35 6.10 -3.17
N ASN A 198 9.30 5.64 -2.34
CA ASN A 198 9.43 4.23 -2.00
C ASN A 198 8.19 3.69 -1.26
N ALA A 199 7.62 4.47 -0.33
CA ALA A 199 6.38 4.09 0.37
C ALA A 199 5.21 3.93 -0.60
N SER A 200 5.10 4.77 -1.64
CA SER A 200 4.06 4.64 -2.67
C SER A 200 4.23 3.37 -3.51
N VAL A 201 5.49 3.01 -3.86
CA VAL A 201 5.81 1.76 -4.56
C VAL A 201 5.48 0.55 -3.68
N LEU A 202 5.86 0.60 -2.41
CA LEU A 202 5.55 -0.46 -1.45
C LEU A 202 4.03 -0.64 -1.29
N LEU A 203 3.28 0.46 -1.21
CA LEU A 203 1.83 0.44 -1.10
C LEU A 203 1.16 -0.19 -2.35
N ASP A 204 1.66 0.08 -3.55
CA ASP A 204 1.22 -0.59 -4.79
C ASP A 204 1.53 -2.10 -4.76
N LEU A 205 2.73 -2.48 -4.33
CA LEU A 205 3.11 -3.90 -4.20
C LEU A 205 2.27 -4.64 -3.15
N LEU A 206 2.00 -4.02 -2.01
CA LEU A 206 1.14 -4.59 -0.97
C LEU A 206 -0.31 -4.76 -1.47
N GLN A 207 -0.82 -3.81 -2.25
CA GLN A 207 -2.13 -3.96 -2.90
C GLN A 207 -2.14 -5.14 -3.88
N LYS A 208 -1.12 -5.25 -4.74
CA LYS A 208 -0.98 -6.39 -5.65
C LYS A 208 -0.84 -7.72 -4.92
N ARG A 209 -0.14 -7.75 -3.78
CA ARG A 209 -0.04 -8.94 -2.93
C ARG A 209 -1.38 -9.29 -2.30
N LYS A 210 -2.15 -8.30 -1.82
CA LYS A 210 -3.51 -8.50 -1.33
C LYS A 210 -4.39 -9.13 -2.42
N ASP A 211 -4.35 -8.60 -3.64
CA ASP A 211 -5.11 -9.16 -4.78
C ASP A 211 -4.67 -10.60 -5.10
N ALA A 212 -3.37 -10.90 -4.99
CA ALA A 212 -2.86 -12.26 -5.17
C ALA A 212 -3.34 -13.22 -4.07
N ILE A 213 -3.40 -12.76 -2.81
CA ILE A 213 -3.96 -13.53 -1.69
C ILE A 213 -5.44 -13.79 -1.92
N GLU A 214 -6.22 -12.78 -2.30
CA GLU A 214 -7.66 -12.92 -2.57
C GLU A 214 -7.93 -13.89 -3.72
N LYS A 215 -7.17 -13.81 -4.81
CA LYS A 215 -7.23 -14.79 -5.91
C LYS A 215 -6.93 -16.22 -5.43
N LYS A 216 -5.90 -16.38 -4.60
CA LYS A 216 -5.52 -17.70 -4.06
C LYS A 216 -6.58 -18.24 -3.09
N GLN A 217 -7.17 -17.41 -2.26
CA GLN A 217 -8.28 -17.76 -1.38
C GLN A 217 -9.50 -18.22 -2.17
N VAL A 218 -9.93 -17.46 -3.18
CA VAL A 218 -11.05 -17.86 -4.06
C VAL A 218 -10.77 -19.19 -4.75
N ALA A 219 -9.54 -19.40 -5.25
CA ALA A 219 -9.14 -20.67 -5.84
C ALA A 219 -9.16 -21.83 -4.83
N GLN A 220 -8.83 -21.59 -3.56
CA GLN A 220 -8.89 -22.60 -2.50
C GLN A 220 -10.31 -22.90 -2.05
N SER A 221 -11.13 -21.89 -1.79
CA SER A 221 -12.54 -22.09 -1.42
C SER A 221 -13.30 -22.83 -2.52
N THR A 222 -12.99 -22.54 -3.80
CA THR A 222 -13.56 -23.29 -4.94
C THR A 222 -13.15 -24.77 -4.91
N LYS A 223 -11.89 -25.08 -4.58
CA LYS A 223 -11.43 -26.47 -4.43
C LYS A 223 -12.13 -27.19 -3.27
N THR A 224 -12.27 -26.53 -2.12
CA THR A 224 -12.95 -27.10 -0.95
C THR A 224 -14.43 -27.35 -1.24
N GLU A 225 -15.14 -26.39 -1.83
CA GLU A 225 -16.56 -26.57 -2.21
C GLU A 225 -16.76 -27.71 -3.21
N LEU A 226 -15.87 -27.86 -4.20
CA LEU A 226 -15.94 -28.94 -5.18
C LEU A 226 -15.62 -30.30 -4.55
N SER A 227 -14.67 -30.34 -3.60
CA SER A 227 -14.37 -31.53 -2.81
C SER A 227 -15.58 -31.96 -1.96
N ASP A 228 -16.24 -31.00 -1.31
CA ASP A 228 -17.44 -31.27 -0.49
C ASP A 228 -18.64 -31.74 -1.32
N LYS A 229 -18.72 -31.30 -2.59
CA LYS A 229 -19.75 -31.73 -3.55
C LYS A 229 -19.37 -32.99 -4.34
N LEU A 230 -18.15 -33.50 -4.18
CA LEU A 230 -17.65 -34.64 -4.96
C LEU A 230 -18.53 -35.88 -4.80
N TRP A 231 -19.00 -36.18 -3.59
CA TRP A 231 -19.88 -37.33 -3.34
C TRP A 231 -21.22 -37.20 -4.07
N ILE A 232 -21.77 -35.98 -4.19
CA ILE A 232 -23.01 -35.72 -4.95
C ILE A 232 -22.75 -35.97 -6.43
N ILE A 233 -21.62 -35.50 -6.97
CA ILE A 233 -21.25 -35.71 -8.37
C ILE A 233 -21.08 -37.21 -8.66
N ILE A 234 -20.37 -37.94 -7.80
CA ILE A 234 -20.21 -39.40 -7.92
C ILE A 234 -21.57 -40.11 -7.84
N GLY A 235 -22.42 -39.71 -6.89
CA GLY A 235 -23.78 -40.25 -6.75
C GLY A 235 -24.64 -40.00 -7.99
N LEU A 236 -24.56 -38.80 -8.58
CA LEU A 236 -25.28 -38.43 -9.79
C LEU A 236 -24.80 -39.26 -11.00
N ILE A 237 -23.48 -39.42 -11.18
CA ILE A 237 -22.90 -40.26 -12.24
C ILE A 237 -23.33 -41.71 -12.07
N GLY A 238 -23.29 -42.24 -10.84
CA GLY A 238 -23.74 -43.59 -10.51
C GLY A 238 -25.23 -43.78 -10.82
N PHE A 239 -26.06 -42.82 -10.42
CA PHE A 239 -27.50 -42.82 -10.69
C PHE A 239 -27.81 -42.81 -12.19
N PHE A 240 -27.14 -41.95 -12.97
CA PHE A 240 -27.30 -41.93 -14.43
C PHE A 240 -26.83 -43.23 -15.08
N SER A 241 -25.75 -43.84 -14.58
CA SER A 241 -25.25 -45.12 -15.09
C SER A 241 -26.26 -46.26 -14.88
N ILE A 242 -26.84 -46.34 -13.68
CA ILE A 242 -27.88 -47.33 -13.37
C ILE A 242 -29.14 -47.05 -14.19
N SER A 243 -29.55 -45.78 -14.28
CA SER A 243 -30.74 -45.37 -15.05
C SER A 243 -30.60 -45.70 -16.53
N ALA A 244 -29.41 -45.53 -17.11
CA ALA A 244 -29.14 -45.92 -18.49
C ALA A 244 -29.27 -47.44 -18.71
N ILE A 245 -28.75 -48.26 -17.78
CA ILE A 245 -28.91 -49.72 -17.84
C ILE A 245 -30.40 -50.11 -17.73
N LEU A 246 -31.16 -49.45 -16.85
CA LEU A 246 -32.60 -49.68 -16.72
C LEU A 246 -33.37 -49.22 -17.96
N ALA A 247 -32.99 -48.12 -18.59
CA ALA A 247 -33.62 -47.62 -19.80
C ALA A 247 -33.50 -48.59 -20.98
N VAL A 248 -32.39 -49.35 -21.07
CA VAL A 248 -32.24 -50.41 -22.08
C VAL A 248 -33.35 -51.46 -21.98
N LYS A 249 -33.86 -51.74 -20.77
CA LYS A 249 -34.96 -52.70 -20.57
C LYS A 249 -36.31 -52.22 -21.14
N LEU A 250 -36.45 -50.94 -21.48
CA LEU A 250 -37.68 -50.40 -22.05
C LEU A 250 -37.80 -50.68 -23.56
N PHE A 251 -36.73 -51.15 -24.21
CA PHE A 251 -36.76 -51.51 -25.63
C PHE A 251 -37.20 -52.97 -25.84
N SER A 252 -37.65 -53.34 -27.04
CA SER A 252 -38.05 -54.72 -27.35
C SER A 252 -36.86 -55.68 -27.32
N GLU A 253 -37.09 -56.95 -26.97
CA GLU A 253 -36.03 -57.99 -26.84
C GLU A 253 -35.11 -58.07 -28.06
N THR A 254 -35.65 -57.93 -29.28
CA THR A 254 -34.86 -57.93 -30.52
C THR A 254 -33.82 -56.81 -30.57
N ILE A 255 -34.19 -55.60 -30.11
CA ILE A 255 -33.30 -54.44 -30.09
C ILE A 255 -32.30 -54.57 -28.93
N GLN A 256 -32.75 -55.09 -27.77
CA GLN A 256 -31.87 -55.32 -26.63
C GLN A 256 -30.73 -56.28 -26.97
N VAL A 257 -31.02 -57.40 -27.63
CA VAL A 257 -30.01 -58.40 -28.02
C VAL A 257 -29.04 -57.81 -29.04
N GLU A 258 -29.53 -57.05 -30.04
CA GLU A 258 -28.66 -56.42 -31.04
C GLU A 258 -27.76 -55.34 -30.41
N TRP A 259 -28.29 -54.52 -29.50
CA TRP A 259 -27.54 -53.49 -28.79
C TRP A 259 -26.46 -54.06 -27.87
N VAL A 260 -26.79 -55.10 -27.11
CA VAL A 260 -25.84 -55.78 -26.21
C VAL A 260 -24.79 -56.53 -27.02
N ALA A 261 -25.18 -57.23 -28.09
CA ALA A 261 -24.27 -57.95 -28.97
C ALA A 261 -23.27 -57.01 -29.69
N SER A 262 -23.67 -55.76 -29.97
CA SER A 262 -22.77 -54.78 -30.57
C SER A 262 -21.63 -54.34 -29.65
N GLY A 263 -21.76 -54.50 -28.32
CA GLY A 263 -20.78 -54.07 -27.31
C GLY A 263 -20.52 -52.55 -27.22
N GLN A 264 -21.01 -51.78 -28.19
CA GLN A 264 -20.76 -50.36 -28.37
C GLN A 264 -21.39 -49.53 -27.24
N VAL A 265 -22.54 -49.94 -26.74
CA VAL A 265 -23.26 -49.24 -25.66
C VAL A 265 -22.46 -49.29 -24.36
N ILE A 266 -21.94 -50.47 -24.00
CA ILE A 266 -21.11 -50.66 -22.80
C ILE A 266 -19.84 -49.81 -22.90
N GLN A 267 -19.22 -49.77 -24.08
CA GLN A 267 -18.03 -48.96 -24.31
C GLN A 267 -18.31 -47.46 -24.22
N PHE A 268 -19.44 -47.00 -24.78
CA PHE A 268 -19.84 -45.60 -24.68
C PHE A 268 -20.12 -45.19 -23.22
N VAL A 269 -20.83 -46.01 -22.46
CA VAL A 269 -21.12 -45.76 -21.04
C VAL A 269 -19.85 -45.71 -20.21
N THR A 270 -18.93 -46.67 -20.39
CA THR A 270 -17.66 -46.71 -19.65
C THR A 270 -16.78 -45.50 -19.94
N VAL A 271 -16.72 -45.04 -21.19
CA VAL A 271 -16.01 -43.80 -21.54
C VAL A 271 -16.69 -42.59 -20.92
N MET A 272 -18.02 -42.49 -20.97
CA MET A 272 -18.73 -41.37 -20.35
C MET A 272 -18.48 -41.31 -18.83
N ILE A 273 -18.39 -42.45 -18.15
CA ILE A 273 -18.00 -42.52 -16.74
C ILE A 273 -16.55 -42.04 -16.56
N LEU A 274 -15.60 -42.54 -17.36
CA LEU A 274 -14.20 -42.12 -17.28
C LEU A 274 -14.01 -40.61 -17.53
N LEU A 275 -14.67 -40.06 -18.54
CA LEU A 275 -14.66 -38.63 -18.83
C LEU A 275 -15.25 -37.82 -17.68
N SER A 276 -16.36 -38.28 -17.10
CA SER A 276 -17.00 -37.61 -15.95
C SER A 276 -16.10 -37.63 -14.71
N VAL A 277 -15.42 -38.76 -14.43
CA VAL A 277 -14.46 -38.88 -13.32
C VAL A 277 -13.23 -38.01 -13.56
N ILE A 278 -12.66 -38.03 -14.77
CA ILE A 278 -11.49 -37.20 -15.11
C ILE A 278 -11.84 -35.72 -15.04
N MET A 279 -13.02 -35.33 -15.51
CA MET A 279 -13.53 -33.97 -15.37
C MET A 279 -13.72 -33.59 -13.91
N ALA A 280 -14.29 -34.47 -13.07
CA ALA A 280 -14.42 -34.24 -11.64
C ALA A 280 -13.04 -34.11 -10.94
N LEU A 281 -12.06 -34.95 -11.28
CA LEU A 281 -10.69 -34.85 -10.78
C LEU A 281 -9.95 -33.59 -11.26
N GLY A 282 -10.27 -33.14 -12.48
CA GLY A 282 -9.80 -31.89 -13.04
C GLY A 282 -10.36 -30.68 -12.30
N LEU A 283 -11.68 -30.67 -12.07
CA LEU A 283 -12.36 -29.63 -11.31
C LEU A 283 -11.92 -29.58 -9.85
N ALA A 284 -11.65 -30.73 -9.23
CA ALA A 284 -11.05 -30.82 -7.89
C ALA A 284 -9.60 -30.29 -7.83
N GLY A 285 -8.99 -29.96 -8.97
CA GLY A 285 -7.62 -29.45 -9.05
C GLY A 285 -6.55 -30.49 -8.70
N ILE A 286 -6.90 -31.78 -8.70
CA ILE A 286 -5.95 -32.89 -8.50
C ILE A 286 -5.10 -33.07 -9.76
N LEU A 287 -5.73 -32.91 -10.94
CA LEU A 287 -5.04 -32.93 -12.22
C LEU A 287 -4.67 -31.49 -12.63
N LYS A 288 -3.39 -31.26 -12.96
CA LYS A 288 -2.95 -29.99 -13.56
C LYS A 288 -3.69 -29.76 -14.88
N GLU A 289 -4.01 -28.50 -15.20
CA GLU A 289 -4.76 -28.11 -16.42
C GLU A 289 -4.19 -28.77 -17.69
N ASN A 290 -2.87 -28.80 -17.83
CA ASN A 290 -2.19 -29.42 -18.97
C ASN A 290 -2.43 -30.95 -19.07
N THR A 291 -2.52 -31.64 -17.92
CA THR A 291 -2.78 -33.08 -17.85
C THR A 291 -4.25 -33.37 -18.13
N LEU A 292 -5.17 -32.53 -17.63
CA LEU A 292 -6.60 -32.67 -17.86
C LEU A 292 -6.94 -32.58 -19.35
N GLY A 293 -6.43 -31.55 -20.04
CA GLY A 293 -6.66 -31.37 -21.48
C GLY A 293 -6.12 -32.53 -22.31
N THR A 294 -4.95 -33.06 -21.93
CA THR A 294 -4.33 -34.22 -22.60
C THR A 294 -5.16 -35.50 -22.40
N LEU A 295 -5.64 -35.76 -21.18
CA LEU A 295 -6.46 -36.95 -20.89
C LEU A 295 -7.83 -36.88 -21.58
N LEU A 296 -8.50 -35.73 -21.53
CA LEU A 296 -9.79 -35.53 -22.22
C LEU A 296 -9.62 -35.63 -23.75
N GLY A 297 -8.57 -35.02 -24.30
CA GLY A 297 -8.25 -35.09 -25.73
C GLY A 297 -7.92 -36.52 -26.19
N GLY A 298 -7.14 -37.26 -25.40
CA GLY A 298 -6.78 -38.65 -25.70
C GLY A 298 -7.97 -39.60 -25.68
N ILE A 299 -8.82 -39.52 -24.64
CA ILE A 299 -10.01 -40.36 -24.53
C ILE A 299 -11.06 -39.96 -25.58
N GLY A 300 -11.30 -38.65 -25.77
CA GLY A 300 -12.21 -38.16 -26.80
C GLY A 300 -11.79 -38.57 -28.20
N GLY A 301 -10.49 -38.46 -28.52
CA GLY A 301 -9.92 -38.90 -29.79
C GLY A 301 -10.08 -40.41 -30.01
N TYR A 302 -9.83 -41.23 -28.99
CA TYR A 302 -10.00 -42.69 -29.07
C TYR A 302 -11.45 -43.09 -29.36
N VAL A 303 -12.43 -42.49 -28.68
CA VAL A 303 -13.84 -42.82 -28.86
C VAL A 303 -14.38 -42.36 -30.20
N LEU A 304 -14.02 -41.15 -30.64
CA LEU A 304 -14.42 -40.66 -31.95
C LEU A 304 -13.86 -41.56 -33.06
N ALA A 305 -12.60 -41.98 -32.97
CA ALA A 305 -11.97 -42.86 -33.95
C ALA A 305 -12.65 -44.24 -34.05
N GLN A 306 -13.09 -44.81 -32.93
CA GLN A 306 -13.75 -46.12 -32.92
C GLN A 306 -15.22 -46.09 -33.36
N GLY A 307 -15.92 -44.99 -33.09
CA GLY A 307 -17.31 -44.80 -33.50
C GLY A 307 -17.47 -44.63 -35.02
N VAL A 308 -16.62 -43.80 -35.64
CA VAL A 308 -16.72 -43.52 -37.10
C VAL A 308 -16.03 -44.57 -37.96
N GLY A 309 -14.94 -45.18 -37.48
CA GLY A 309 -14.16 -46.16 -38.24
C GLY A 309 -14.96 -47.41 -38.63
N ARG A 310 -15.88 -47.86 -37.78
CA ARG A 310 -16.74 -49.03 -38.05
C ARG A 310 -17.87 -48.72 -39.04
N ALA A 311 -18.41 -47.51 -39.03
CA ALA A 311 -19.44 -47.09 -39.99
C ALA A 311 -18.85 -46.96 -41.40
N ALA A 312 -17.71 -46.26 -41.54
CA ALA A 312 -17.01 -46.13 -42.81
C ALA A 312 -16.53 -47.48 -43.36
N ALA A 313 -16.00 -48.37 -42.51
CA ALA A 313 -15.60 -49.71 -42.95
C ALA A 313 -16.79 -50.55 -43.46
N ARG A 314 -17.99 -50.40 -42.88
CA ARG A 314 -19.20 -51.09 -43.37
C ARG A 314 -19.69 -50.53 -44.71
N GLU A 315 -19.58 -49.23 -44.95
CA GLU A 315 -19.95 -48.61 -46.23
C GLU A 315 -18.98 -49.01 -47.35
N VAL A 316 -17.67 -49.04 -47.08
CA VAL A 316 -16.67 -49.55 -48.04
C VAL A 316 -16.89 -51.03 -48.33
N SER A 317 -17.22 -51.85 -47.32
CA SER A 317 -17.51 -53.28 -47.52
C SER A 317 -18.80 -53.52 -48.31
N ARG A 318 -19.80 -52.63 -48.23
CA ARG A 318 -21.02 -52.67 -49.06
C ARG A 318 -20.76 -52.20 -50.49
N GLY A 319 -19.93 -51.18 -50.68
CA GLY A 319 -19.53 -50.71 -52.01
C GLY A 319 -18.63 -51.69 -52.78
N ALA A 320 -17.96 -52.60 -52.08
CA ALA A 320 -17.06 -53.59 -52.67
C ALA A 320 -17.74 -54.93 -53.05
N GLN A 321 -19.06 -55.10 -52.84
CA GLN A 321 -19.77 -56.27 -53.39
C GLN A 321 -19.98 -56.08 -54.89
N PRO A 322 -19.32 -56.87 -55.76
CA PRO A 322 -19.51 -56.75 -57.20
C PRO A 322 -20.96 -57.10 -57.53
N SER A 323 -21.67 -56.17 -58.17
CA SER A 323 -22.96 -56.45 -58.78
C SER A 323 -22.77 -57.56 -59.80
N LYS A 324 -23.17 -58.78 -59.44
CA LYS A 324 -23.24 -59.90 -60.37
C LYS A 324 -24.31 -59.54 -61.42
N PRO A 325 -23.97 -59.52 -62.72
CA PRO A 325 -24.95 -59.29 -63.78
C PRO A 325 -25.98 -60.42 -63.86
#